data_AF-A0A914CXT0-F1
#
_entry.id   AF-A0A914CXT0-F1
#
_cell.length_a   1.000
_cell.length_b   1.000
_cell.length_c   1.000
_cell.angle_alpha   90.00
_cell.angle_beta   90.00
_cell.angle_gamma   90.00
#
_symmetry.space_group_name_H-M   'P 1'
#
loop_
_entity.id
_entity.type
_entity.pdbx_description
1 polymer ?
#
loop_
_entity_poly.entity_id
_entity_poly.type
_entity_poly.pdbx_seq_one_letter_code
_entity_poly.pdbx_strand_id
1 'polypeptide(L)'
;MAQTGDWKQTARSNPIRRVQLFQGCTEEYSEIMDHIDSLRYYDQPDYDKIFNLLRRSLSSCQLAERPYDWVDPRWPNVQIKRA
;
A
#
# COMPACT_ATOMS: atom_id res chain seq x y z
N MET A 1 -0.81 23.22 9.69
CA MET A 1 -0.07 22.72 8.50
C MET A 1 1.26 22.07 8.87
N ALA A 2 2.10 22.64 9.75
CA ALA A 2 3.41 22.08 10.12
C ALA A 2 3.36 20.64 10.68
N GLN A 3 2.42 20.36 11.59
CA GLN A 3 2.27 19.04 12.21
C GLN A 3 2.03 17.91 11.19
N THR A 4 1.25 18.17 10.14
CA THR A 4 0.95 17.19 9.09
C THR A 4 2.17 16.90 8.22
N GLY A 5 2.97 17.92 7.92
CA GLY A 5 4.21 17.75 7.16
C GLY A 5 5.23 16.90 7.93
N ASP A 6 5.42 17.23 9.21
CA ASP A 6 6.32 16.51 10.11
C ASP A 6 5.94 15.03 10.26
N TRP A 7 4.64 14.75 10.42
CA TRP A 7 4.15 13.37 10.51
C TRP A 7 4.45 12.58 9.23
N LYS A 8 4.22 13.16 8.04
CA LYS A 8 4.49 12.50 6.76
C LYS A 8 5.98 12.19 6.57
N GLN A 9 6.84 13.13 6.95
CA GLN A 9 8.29 12.94 6.87
C GLN A 9 8.75 11.85 7.85
N THR A 10 8.22 11.85 9.07
CA THR A 10 8.55 10.85 10.09
C THR A 10 8.03 9.46 9.71
N ALA A 11 6.87 9.34 9.06
CA ALA A 11 6.35 8.06 8.57
C ALA A 11 7.28 7.39 7.54
N ARG A 12 8.04 8.18 6.78
CA ARG A 12 9.07 7.65 5.88
C ARG A 12 10.37 7.33 6.60
N SER A 13 10.86 8.17 7.50
CA SER A 13 12.19 7.94 8.11
C SER A 13 12.17 6.98 9.31
N ASN A 14 11.05 6.83 9.99
CA ASN A 14 10.95 6.06 11.23
C ASN A 14 10.20 4.72 11.02
N PRO A 15 10.83 3.56 11.27
CA PRO A 15 10.19 2.25 11.09
C PRO A 15 8.89 2.06 11.89
N ILE A 16 8.81 2.60 13.12
CA ILE A 16 7.60 2.50 13.95
C ILE A 16 6.46 3.29 13.32
N ARG A 17 6.74 4.48 12.79
CA ARG A 17 5.73 5.28 12.10
C ARG A 17 5.34 4.69 10.75
N ARG A 18 6.27 4.01 10.05
CA ARG A 18 5.98 3.26 8.82
C ARG A 18 4.97 2.14 9.08
N VAL A 19 5.16 1.38 10.16
CA VAL A 19 4.19 0.36 10.59
C VAL A 19 2.83 0.98 10.91
N GLN A 20 2.81 2.13 11.59
CA GLN A 20 1.54 2.84 11.86
C GLN A 20 0.85 3.32 10.57
N LEU A 21 1.61 3.79 9.58
CA LEU A 21 1.06 4.23 8.28
C LEU A 21 0.37 3.08 7.54
N PHE A 22 0.96 1.89 7.56
CA PHE A 22 0.45 0.70 6.89
C PHE A 22 -0.34 -0.25 7.80
N GLN A 23 -0.80 0.24 8.95
CA GLN A 23 -1.58 -0.59 9.86
C GLN A 23 -2.89 -1.04 9.18
N GLY A 24 -3.08 -2.35 9.05
CA GLY A 24 -4.24 -2.94 8.36
C GLY A 24 -4.07 -3.09 6.84
N CYS A 25 -2.93 -2.67 6.29
CA CYS A 25 -2.52 -3.00 4.93
C CYS A 25 -1.67 -4.27 4.92
N THR A 26 -1.50 -4.88 3.74
CA THR A 26 -0.63 -6.04 3.58
C THR A 26 0.85 -5.63 3.56
N GLU A 27 1.75 -6.59 3.82
CA GLU A 27 3.19 -6.34 3.91
C GLU A 27 3.79 -5.81 2.60
N GLU A 28 3.22 -6.19 1.46
CA GLU A 28 3.70 -5.77 0.14
C GLU A 28 3.65 -4.23 -0.03
N TYR A 29 2.77 -3.53 0.67
CA TYR A 29 2.73 -2.07 0.65
C TYR A 29 3.95 -1.44 1.34
N SER A 30 4.44 -2.05 2.41
CA SER A 30 5.68 -1.62 3.05
C SER A 30 6.89 -1.91 2.14
N GLU A 31 6.92 -3.08 1.49
CA GLU A 31 7.97 -3.42 0.52
C GLU A 31 8.02 -2.44 -0.66
N ILE A 32 6.84 -2.00 -1.16
CA ILE A 32 6.76 -0.96 -2.20
C ILE A 32 7.33 0.37 -1.68
N MET A 33 7.02 0.76 -0.45
CA MET A 33 7.57 1.99 0.14
C MET A 33 9.09 1.91 0.32
N ASP A 34 9.62 0.78 0.78
CA ASP A 34 11.07 0.55 0.88
C ASP A 34 11.75 0.66 -0.49
N HIS A 35 11.12 0.11 -1.53
CA HIS A 35 11.61 0.25 -2.91
C HIS A 35 11.64 1.71 -3.36
N ILE A 36 10.53 2.44 -3.19
CA ILE A 36 10.44 3.85 -3.60
C ILE A 36 11.47 4.70 -2.86
N ASP A 37 11.63 4.51 -1.54
CA ASP A 37 12.55 5.31 -0.73
C ASP A 37 14.03 4.97 -1.00
N SER A 38 14.33 3.83 -1.64
CA SER A 38 15.68 3.48 -2.08
C SER A 38 16.14 4.22 -3.35
N LEU A 39 15.21 4.79 -4.10
CA LEU A 39 15.48 5.46 -5.38
C LEU A 39 15.91 6.91 -5.18
N ARG A 40 16.77 7.39 -6.08
CA ARG A 40 17.15 8.81 -6.19
C ARG A 40 16.45 9.45 -7.38
N TYR A 41 16.59 10.77 -7.48
CA TYR A 41 15.88 11.59 -8.46
C TYR A 41 16.02 11.14 -9.93
N TYR A 42 17.19 10.63 -10.33
CA TYR A 42 17.45 10.16 -11.70
C TYR A 42 17.37 8.64 -11.86
N ASP A 43 17.08 7.90 -10.79
CA ASP A 43 16.98 6.45 -10.88
C ASP A 43 15.65 6.07 -11.53
N GLN A 44 15.67 5.06 -12.40
CA GLN A 44 14.46 4.53 -13.01
C GLN A 44 13.79 3.53 -12.05
N PRO A 45 12.52 3.74 -11.65
CA PRO A 45 11.82 2.77 -10.81
C PRO A 45 11.61 1.44 -11.52
N ASP A 46 11.85 0.34 -10.79
CA ASP A 46 11.43 -1.00 -11.23
C ASP A 46 9.91 -1.14 -11.09
N TYR A 47 9.19 -0.83 -12.17
CA TYR A 47 7.73 -0.94 -12.22
C TYR A 47 7.25 -2.39 -12.21
N ASP A 48 7.99 -3.32 -12.79
CA ASP A 48 7.63 -4.74 -12.81
C ASP A 48 7.58 -5.31 -11.38
N LYS A 49 8.57 -4.96 -10.56
CA LYS A 49 8.57 -5.27 -9.13
C LYS A 49 7.34 -4.71 -8.42
N ILE A 50 7.02 -3.44 -8.64
CA ILE A 50 5.85 -2.79 -8.02
C ILE A 50 4.55 -3.51 -8.43
N PHE A 51 4.37 -3.81 -9.72
CA PHE A 51 3.19 -4.54 -10.21
C PHE A 51 3.08 -5.94 -9.60
N ASN A 52 4.19 -6.65 -9.48
CA ASN A 52 4.21 -7.98 -8.88
C ASN A 52 3.84 -7.93 -7.39
N LEU A 53 4.30 -6.93 -6.65
CA LEU A 53 3.93 -6.71 -5.25
C LEU A 53 2.43 -6.39 -5.09
N LEU A 54 1.88 -5.53 -5.96
CA LEU A 54 0.44 -5.26 -5.96
C LEU A 54 -0.39 -6.51 -6.26
N ARG A 55 0.00 -7.34 -7.25
CA ARG A 55 -0.69 -8.60 -7.54
C ARG A 55 -0.59 -9.61 -6.39
N ARG A 56 0.56 -9.66 -5.71
CA ARG A 56 0.74 -10.45 -4.49
C ARG A 56 -0.20 -9.97 -3.39
N SER A 57 -0.33 -8.67 -3.14
CA SER A 57 -1.28 -8.15 -2.13
C SER A 57 -2.73 -8.57 -2.39
N LEU A 58 -3.18 -8.57 -3.64
CA LEU A 58 -4.51 -9.06 -4.01
C LEU A 58 -4.66 -10.55 -3.69
N SER A 59 -3.64 -11.34 -4.02
CA SER A 59 -3.62 -12.78 -3.74
C SER A 59 -3.61 -13.07 -2.24
N SER A 60 -2.81 -12.33 -1.47
CA SER A 60 -2.71 -12.41 -0.01
C SER A 60 -4.05 -12.08 0.67
N CYS A 61 -4.81 -11.12 0.13
CA CYS A 61 -6.16 -10.78 0.58
C CYS A 61 -7.27 -11.63 -0.03
N GLN A 62 -6.95 -12.57 -0.94
CA GLN A 62 -7.93 -13.37 -1.69
C GLN A 62 -8.95 -12.51 -2.44
N LEU A 63 -8.50 -11.39 -2.99
CA LEU A 63 -9.32 -10.45 -3.76
C LEU A 63 -9.11 -10.62 -5.25
N ALA A 64 -10.20 -10.48 -6.01
CA ALA A 64 -10.13 -10.33 -7.46
C ALA A 64 -9.92 -8.85 -7.81
N GLU A 65 -9.17 -8.56 -8.88
CA GLU A 65 -8.95 -7.18 -9.34
C GLU A 65 -10.24 -6.51 -9.81
N ARG A 66 -11.21 -7.31 -10.31
CA ARG A 66 -12.47 -6.85 -10.87
C ARG A 66 -13.63 -7.66 -10.30
N PRO A 67 -14.84 -7.08 -10.17
CA PRO A 67 -15.20 -5.70 -10.52
C PRO A 67 -14.72 -4.66 -9.48
N TYR A 68 -14.54 -3.40 -9.93
CA TYR A 68 -14.28 -2.28 -9.02
C TYR A 68 -15.58 -1.80 -8.38
N ASP A 69 -15.48 -1.14 -7.22
CA ASP A 69 -16.62 -0.67 -6.41
C ASP A 69 -17.62 0.19 -7.19
N TRP A 70 -17.15 0.99 -8.14
CA TRP A 70 -18.02 1.87 -8.94
C TRP A 70 -18.74 1.16 -10.10
N VAL A 71 -18.45 -0.13 -10.36
CA VAL A 71 -19.02 -0.89 -11.48
C VAL A 71 -20.30 -1.64 -11.08
N ASP A 72 -20.36 -2.21 -9.87
CA ASP A 72 -21.59 -2.83 -9.35
C ASP A 72 -22.00 -2.18 -8.02
N PRO A 73 -23.10 -1.40 -7.99
CA PRO A 73 -23.63 -0.80 -6.76
C PRO A 73 -23.99 -1.80 -5.65
N ARG A 74 -24.01 -3.11 -5.95
CA ARG A 74 -24.41 -4.19 -5.04
C ARG A 74 -23.23 -4.98 -4.47
N TRP A 75 -21.98 -4.64 -4.81
CA TRP A 75 -20.79 -5.33 -4.31
C TRP A 75 -19.96 -4.47 -3.32
N PRO A 76 -19.81 -4.86 -2.04
CA PRO A 76 -20.80 -5.63 -1.31
C PRO A 76 -20.96 -5.28 0.20
N ASN A 77 -22.11 -5.66 0.73
CA ASN A 77 -22.30 -6.18 2.09
C ASN A 77 -21.55 -7.52 2.31
N VAL A 78 -20.38 -7.74 1.70
CA VAL A 78 -19.51 -8.90 2.01
C VAL A 78 -18.78 -8.48 3.27
N GLN A 79 -19.09 -9.19 4.34
CA GLN A 79 -18.38 -9.11 5.59
C GLN A 79 -16.89 -9.33 5.30
N ILE A 80 -16.12 -8.25 5.19
CA ILE A 80 -14.67 -8.32 5.28
C ILE A 80 -14.43 -8.87 6.68
N LYS A 81 -14.12 -10.16 6.78
CA LYS A 81 -13.70 -10.77 8.04
C LYS A 81 -12.40 -10.09 8.43
N ARG A 82 -12.52 -9.05 9.26
CA ARG A 82 -11.39 -8.44 9.96
C ARG A 82 -10.80 -9.56 10.83
N ALA A 83 -9.57 -9.96 10.52
CA ALA A 83 -8.74 -10.77 11.40
C ALA A 83 -8.34 -9.96 12.64
#